data_AF-A0AA97PH43-F1
#
_entry.id   AF-A0AA97PH43-F1
#
_cell.length_a   1.000
_cell.length_b   1.000
_cell.length_c   1.000
_cell.angle_alpha   90.00
_cell.angle_beta   90.00
_cell.angle_gamma   90.00
#
_symmetry.space_group_name_H-M   'P 1'
#
loop_
_entity.id
_entity.type
_entity.pdbx_description
1 polymer ?
#
loop_
_entity_poly.entity_id
_entity_poly.type
_entity_poly.pdbx_seq_one_letter_code
_entity_poly.pdbx_strand_id
1 'polypeptide(L)'
;MDWVTIELLAETRIGAVYAAARTGLNVTTVLTTWAGLKSFASPALRKANIVSNKPPQHKWFGKTSEMDARLISSLIWLLLSFQATSLQLIKHATQDSSGPGSLHHDLKIDSQQPLSIQSESPPYRSRLVDLHRSLVEISSTTGHEAEVGTFLSHYLESHGFDVKQQSLPMREDAQASNYKPKRFNIIARPSAAHSSTAWNPRLLITSHIDVVPPYIPYSIDADPSDATDETIIRGRGSADAKGSVASQIIAVEELVHRKLIHPEDVMLLYVVGEEVDGAGMKRFSDSLEDPSKQFHGFESVIFGEPTENKLACGHKGIIACTITATGKAGHSGYPWSGESANEMLMRALVRILDTDLGSSDEYGNTTINVGTLAGGIAFNVIPEFAQSNISARVAIGPQDSGHIAVRHKIEAILAKENADHLSIKCGLGYGVTTTVNYGTDIPNLKGNHRRYLYGPGSILVAHSDDEQLTVGDLETAVEAYQKIILHDLST
;
A
#
# COMPACT_ATOMS: atom_id res chain seq x y z
N MET A 1 3.12 -37.30 -36.70
CA MET A 1 2.68 -35.90 -36.64
C MET A 1 3.93 -35.06 -36.62
N ASP A 2 3.97 -33.99 -37.40
CA ASP A 2 5.13 -33.08 -37.41
C ASP A 2 5.05 -32.12 -36.21
N TRP A 3 6.17 -31.59 -35.75
CA TRP A 3 6.24 -30.76 -34.54
C TRP A 3 5.34 -29.51 -34.65
N VAL A 4 5.33 -28.88 -35.82
CA VAL A 4 4.46 -27.72 -36.15
C VAL A 4 2.96 -28.06 -35.98
N THR A 5 2.56 -29.32 -36.20
CA THR A 5 1.16 -29.75 -35.99
C THR A 5 0.81 -29.88 -34.50
N ILE A 6 1.78 -30.20 -33.66
CA ILE A 6 1.62 -30.31 -32.20
C ILE A 6 1.57 -28.90 -31.59
N GLU A 7 2.40 -27.99 -32.07
CA GLU A 7 2.43 -26.57 -31.67
C GLU A 7 1.09 -25.86 -31.97
N LEU A 8 0.59 -25.93 -33.22
CA LEU A 8 -0.72 -25.35 -33.56
C LEU A 8 -1.88 -25.93 -32.72
N LEU A 9 -1.81 -27.21 -32.35
CA LEU A 9 -2.81 -27.86 -31.49
C LEU A 9 -2.67 -27.49 -30.00
N ALA A 10 -1.49 -27.01 -29.57
CA ALA A 10 -1.28 -26.49 -28.23
C ALA A 10 -1.75 -25.03 -28.12
N GLU A 11 -1.36 -24.16 -29.06
CA GLU A 11 -1.74 -22.74 -29.08
C GLU A 11 -3.27 -22.57 -29.20
N THR A 12 -3.94 -23.32 -30.07
CA THR A 12 -5.41 -23.25 -30.20
C THR A 12 -6.15 -23.74 -28.94
N ARG A 13 -5.57 -24.66 -28.16
CA ARG A 13 -6.15 -25.10 -26.88
C ARG A 13 -5.95 -24.06 -25.78
N ILE A 14 -4.76 -23.45 -25.69
CA ILE A 14 -4.47 -22.42 -24.70
C ILE A 14 -5.33 -21.17 -24.98
N GLY A 15 -5.43 -20.73 -26.24
CA GLY A 15 -6.27 -19.60 -26.64
C GLY A 15 -7.76 -19.79 -26.32
N ALA A 16 -8.30 -21.00 -26.52
CA ALA A 16 -9.70 -21.31 -26.19
C ALA A 16 -9.99 -21.27 -24.67
N VAL A 17 -9.07 -21.77 -23.85
CA VAL A 17 -9.18 -21.71 -22.39
C VAL A 17 -9.08 -20.27 -21.90
N TYR A 18 -8.16 -19.48 -22.47
CA TYR A 18 -7.99 -18.06 -22.12
C TYR A 18 -9.22 -17.21 -22.50
N ALA A 19 -9.85 -17.51 -23.64
CA ALA A 19 -11.09 -16.85 -24.06
C ALA A 19 -12.27 -17.18 -23.13
N ALA A 20 -12.43 -18.45 -22.73
CA ALA A 20 -13.50 -18.86 -21.80
C ALA A 20 -13.36 -18.23 -20.41
N ALA A 21 -12.13 -18.16 -19.89
CA ALA A 21 -11.83 -17.50 -18.61
C ALA A 21 -12.16 -15.99 -18.61
N ARG A 22 -12.05 -15.33 -19.78
CA ARG A 22 -12.35 -13.89 -19.93
C ARG A 22 -13.84 -13.57 -20.14
N THR A 23 -14.69 -14.57 -20.35
CA THR A 23 -16.13 -14.38 -20.63
C THR A 23 -17.05 -15.08 -19.63
N GLY A 24 -16.54 -15.60 -18.52
CA GLY A 24 -17.34 -16.21 -17.44
C GLY A 24 -18.04 -17.53 -17.81
N LEU A 25 -17.67 -18.17 -18.92
CA LEU A 25 -18.29 -19.42 -19.37
C LEU A 25 -17.62 -20.64 -18.73
N ASN A 26 -18.44 -21.55 -18.18
CA ASN A 26 -17.96 -22.74 -17.50
C ASN A 26 -17.14 -23.64 -18.45
N VAL A 27 -15.86 -23.81 -18.15
CA VAL A 27 -14.87 -24.54 -18.95
C VAL A 27 -15.30 -25.99 -19.29
N THR A 28 -16.09 -26.61 -18.41
CA THR A 28 -16.64 -27.97 -18.58
C THR A 28 -17.55 -28.09 -19.81
N THR A 29 -18.29 -27.02 -20.15
CA THR A 29 -19.20 -26.98 -21.30
C THR A 29 -18.44 -26.84 -22.62
N VAL A 30 -17.33 -26.10 -22.63
CA VAL A 30 -16.47 -25.91 -23.81
C VAL A 30 -15.79 -27.22 -24.20
N LEU A 31 -15.29 -27.97 -23.22
CA LEU A 31 -14.60 -29.25 -23.43
C LEU A 31 -15.53 -30.38 -23.87
N THR A 32 -16.76 -30.44 -23.37
CA THR A 32 -17.75 -31.45 -23.79
C THR A 32 -18.27 -31.20 -25.21
N THR A 33 -18.46 -29.94 -25.61
CA THR A 33 -18.93 -29.58 -26.97
C THR A 33 -17.93 -29.99 -28.06
N TRP A 34 -16.62 -29.97 -27.77
CA TRP A 34 -15.58 -30.39 -28.72
C TRP A 34 -15.37 -31.92 -28.82
N ALA A 35 -15.79 -32.69 -27.80
CA ALA A 35 -15.71 -34.15 -27.86
C ALA A 35 -16.66 -34.76 -28.91
N GLY A 36 -17.78 -34.09 -29.20
CA GLY A 36 -18.80 -34.53 -30.17
C GLY A 36 -18.39 -34.41 -31.65
N LEU A 37 -17.34 -33.66 -31.98
CA LEU A 37 -16.95 -33.36 -33.37
C LEU A 37 -16.05 -34.41 -34.04
N LYS A 38 -15.71 -35.51 -33.35
CA LYS A 38 -14.86 -36.59 -33.90
C LYS A 38 -15.54 -37.56 -34.88
N SER A 39 -16.83 -37.37 -35.19
CA SER A 39 -17.62 -38.31 -36.01
C SER A 39 -17.69 -37.98 -37.52
N PHE A 40 -17.16 -36.84 -37.99
CA PHE A 40 -17.24 -36.42 -39.40
C PHE A 40 -15.88 -35.98 -39.98
N ALA A 41 -15.01 -36.93 -40.33
CA ALA A 41 -13.80 -36.64 -41.12
C ALA A 41 -13.21 -37.86 -41.87
N SER A 42 -13.89 -38.36 -42.89
CA SER A 42 -13.33 -39.23 -43.95
C SER A 42 -14.35 -39.31 -45.11
N PRO A 43 -13.98 -39.27 -46.42
CA PRO A 43 -12.64 -39.25 -47.02
C PRO A 43 -12.45 -38.11 -48.06
N ALA A 44 -11.58 -37.12 -47.80
CA ALA A 44 -11.32 -36.02 -48.75
C ALA A 44 -9.83 -35.79 -49.12
N LEU A 45 -8.89 -36.57 -48.57
CA LEU A 45 -7.45 -36.40 -48.79
C LEU A 45 -6.80 -37.61 -49.47
N ARG A 46 -7.29 -37.93 -50.68
CA ARG A 46 -6.56 -38.73 -51.69
C ARG A 46 -6.38 -37.90 -52.96
N LYS A 47 -5.33 -37.07 -53.01
CA LYS A 47 -4.56 -36.68 -54.20
C LYS A 47 -3.43 -35.73 -53.81
N ALA A 48 -2.27 -36.29 -53.50
CA ALA A 48 -1.02 -35.55 -53.62
C ALA A 48 -0.60 -35.54 -55.10
N ASN A 49 -0.02 -34.43 -55.56
CA ASN A 49 0.79 -34.45 -56.77
C ASN A 49 2.04 -33.59 -56.55
N ILE A 50 3.17 -34.07 -57.04
CA ILE A 50 4.52 -33.63 -56.69
C ILE A 50 5.05 -32.70 -57.77
N VAL A 51 5.65 -31.55 -57.40
CA VAL A 51 6.76 -30.93 -58.14
C VAL A 51 7.77 -30.35 -57.15
N SER A 52 9.06 -30.46 -57.47
CA SER A 52 10.22 -30.12 -56.66
C SER A 52 10.68 -28.66 -56.78
N ASN A 53 11.35 -28.14 -55.74
CA ASN A 53 12.76 -27.69 -55.85
C ASN A 53 13.39 -27.41 -54.46
N LYS A 54 14.73 -27.39 -54.40
CA LYS A 54 15.58 -27.31 -53.20
C LYS A 54 16.56 -26.10 -53.30
N PRO A 55 17.40 -25.74 -52.30
CA PRO A 55 17.46 -24.38 -51.76
C PRO A 55 18.86 -23.72 -51.82
N PRO A 56 19.04 -22.55 -51.18
CA PRO A 56 20.19 -22.32 -50.29
C PRO A 56 19.75 -21.74 -48.92
N GLN A 57 20.06 -22.34 -47.76
CA GLN A 57 21.34 -22.30 -47.01
C GLN A 57 21.86 -20.91 -46.61
N HIS A 58 21.84 -20.62 -45.29
CA HIS A 58 22.99 -20.14 -44.50
C HIS A 58 22.78 -20.48 -42.99
N LYS A 59 23.85 -20.39 -42.17
CA LYS A 59 24.00 -20.98 -40.81
C LYS A 59 24.07 -19.95 -39.67
N TRP A 60 24.23 -20.45 -38.43
CA TRP A 60 24.57 -19.80 -37.13
C TRP A 60 23.33 -19.29 -36.34
N PHE A 61 23.19 -19.43 -35.02
CA PHE A 61 23.88 -20.23 -33.97
C PHE A 61 22.98 -21.46 -33.57
N GLY A 62 23.09 -22.21 -32.45
CA GLY A 62 23.96 -22.21 -31.25
C GLY A 62 23.78 -23.49 -30.40
N LYS A 63 24.15 -23.44 -29.10
CA LYS A 63 23.82 -24.46 -28.06
C LYS A 63 23.00 -23.82 -26.92
N THR A 64 21.89 -24.46 -26.53
CA THR A 64 21.40 -24.51 -25.14
C THR A 64 21.18 -25.98 -24.78
N SER A 65 21.45 -26.36 -23.53
CA SER A 65 21.77 -27.75 -23.15
C SER A 65 20.83 -28.32 -22.08
N GLU A 66 20.23 -29.48 -22.37
CA GLU A 66 19.78 -30.61 -21.49
C GLU A 66 19.08 -30.38 -20.13
N MET A 67 19.06 -29.18 -19.53
CA MET A 67 18.44 -28.90 -18.24
C MET A 67 16.90 -28.84 -18.31
N ASP A 68 16.34 -28.28 -19.39
CA ASP A 68 14.90 -28.06 -19.52
C ASP A 68 14.09 -29.36 -19.55
N ALA A 69 14.64 -30.42 -20.17
CA ALA A 69 13.94 -31.71 -20.32
C ALA A 69 13.63 -32.38 -18.97
N ARG A 70 14.49 -32.22 -17.95
CA ARG A 70 14.28 -32.81 -16.62
C ARG A 70 13.24 -32.05 -15.79
N LEU A 71 13.21 -30.72 -15.92
CA LEU A 71 12.19 -29.86 -15.30
C LEU A 71 10.79 -30.17 -15.86
N ILE A 72 10.67 -30.25 -17.18
CA ILE A 72 9.40 -30.56 -17.86
C ILE A 72 8.90 -31.97 -17.48
N SER A 73 9.79 -32.97 -17.42
CA SER A 73 9.41 -34.33 -17.01
C SER A 73 8.89 -34.41 -15.56
N SER A 74 9.45 -33.59 -14.67
CA SER A 74 9.05 -33.53 -13.25
C SER A 74 7.69 -32.87 -13.08
N LEU A 75 7.43 -31.78 -13.81
CA LEU A 75 6.13 -31.09 -13.84
C LEU A 75 4.99 -31.98 -14.37
N ILE A 76 5.26 -32.76 -15.43
CA ILE A 76 4.28 -33.71 -15.98
C ILE A 76 3.95 -34.81 -14.96
N TRP A 77 4.95 -35.33 -14.23
CA TRP A 77 4.72 -36.31 -13.17
C TRP A 77 3.90 -35.75 -12.01
N LEU A 78 4.16 -34.51 -11.58
CA LEU A 78 3.43 -33.85 -10.49
C LEU A 78 1.94 -33.66 -10.84
N LEU A 79 1.66 -33.23 -12.08
CA LEU A 79 0.30 -33.03 -12.59
C LEU A 79 -0.49 -34.34 -12.72
N LEU A 80 0.17 -35.43 -13.12
CA LEU A 80 -0.47 -36.76 -13.23
C LEU A 80 -0.77 -37.37 -11.85
N SER A 81 0.11 -37.16 -10.85
CA SER A 81 -0.16 -37.62 -9.48
C SER A 81 -1.35 -36.90 -8.82
N PHE A 82 -1.55 -35.60 -9.10
CA PHE A 82 -2.70 -34.85 -8.56
C PHE A 82 -4.05 -35.37 -9.06
N GLN A 83 -4.14 -35.81 -10.31
CA GLN A 83 -5.39 -36.36 -10.86
C GLN A 83 -5.78 -37.73 -10.26
N ALA A 84 -4.79 -38.53 -9.83
CA ALA A 84 -5.04 -39.85 -9.26
C ALA A 84 -5.73 -39.78 -7.88
N THR A 85 -5.29 -38.87 -7.01
CA THR A 85 -5.83 -38.70 -5.65
C THR A 85 -7.27 -38.16 -5.66
N SER A 86 -7.58 -37.25 -6.59
CA SER A 86 -8.93 -36.65 -6.71
C SER A 86 -10.01 -37.66 -7.13
N LEU A 87 -9.64 -38.73 -7.83
CA LEU A 87 -10.56 -39.75 -8.34
C LEU A 87 -10.90 -40.87 -7.34
N GLN A 88 -10.20 -40.95 -6.20
CA GLN A 88 -10.52 -41.90 -5.13
C GLN A 88 -11.52 -41.33 -4.11
N LEU A 89 -11.47 -40.04 -3.79
CA LEU A 89 -12.42 -39.43 -2.83
C LEU A 89 -13.88 -39.38 -3.33
N ILE A 90 -14.10 -39.31 -4.65
CA ILE A 90 -15.46 -39.15 -5.22
C ILE A 90 -16.24 -40.48 -5.28
N LYS A 91 -15.58 -41.63 -5.07
CA LYS A 91 -16.20 -42.97 -5.15
C LYS A 91 -16.69 -43.56 -3.81
N HIS A 92 -16.71 -42.78 -2.72
CA HIS A 92 -17.20 -43.25 -1.41
C HIS A 92 -18.44 -42.51 -0.87
N ALA A 93 -19.04 -41.60 -1.66
CA ALA A 93 -20.15 -40.75 -1.19
C ALA A 93 -21.55 -41.16 -1.69
N THR A 94 -21.70 -42.19 -2.52
CA THR A 94 -22.99 -42.49 -3.20
C THR A 94 -23.27 -43.99 -3.41
N GLN A 95 -23.55 -44.73 -2.32
CA GLN A 95 -24.22 -46.04 -2.39
C GLN A 95 -24.82 -46.44 -1.04
N ASP A 96 -26.13 -46.21 -0.86
CA ASP A 96 -27.15 -47.27 -0.72
C ASP A 96 -28.46 -46.77 -0.08
N SER A 97 -29.60 -47.19 -0.65
CA SER A 97 -30.93 -46.95 -0.10
C SER A 97 -31.93 -48.04 -0.47
N SER A 98 -32.31 -48.86 0.52
CA SER A 98 -33.53 -49.71 0.50
C SER A 98 -33.78 -50.30 1.90
N GLY A 99 -35.03 -50.29 2.38
CA GLY A 99 -35.44 -50.82 3.70
C GLY A 99 -35.82 -52.33 3.67
N PRO A 100 -36.70 -52.85 4.55
CA PRO A 100 -37.52 -52.14 5.55
C PRO A 100 -37.65 -52.79 6.97
N GLY A 101 -38.10 -51.98 7.95
CA GLY A 101 -39.06 -52.41 9.00
C GLY A 101 -38.55 -53.02 10.32
N SER A 102 -38.70 -52.27 11.42
CA SER A 102 -39.17 -52.80 12.72
C SER A 102 -39.58 -51.64 13.66
N LEU A 103 -40.59 -51.87 14.50
CA LEU A 103 -41.02 -50.95 15.57
C LEU A 103 -40.03 -51.01 16.74
N HIS A 104 -39.52 -49.86 17.20
CA HIS A 104 -39.14 -49.67 18.61
C HIS A 104 -39.31 -48.19 19.00
N HIS A 105 -39.63 -47.97 20.27
CA HIS A 105 -40.03 -46.70 20.87
C HIS A 105 -38.87 -46.21 21.74
N ASP A 106 -38.14 -45.18 21.31
CA ASP A 106 -37.01 -44.65 22.08
C ASP A 106 -36.83 -43.14 21.94
N LEU A 107 -36.18 -42.55 22.96
CA LEU A 107 -36.15 -41.11 23.21
C LEU A 107 -35.39 -40.33 22.13
N LYS A 108 -35.93 -39.16 21.75
CA LYS A 108 -35.16 -38.14 21.03
C LYS A 108 -34.07 -37.58 21.95
N ILE A 109 -32.87 -38.12 21.83
CA ILE A 109 -31.66 -37.40 22.19
C ILE A 109 -31.51 -36.30 21.15
N ASP A 110 -31.66 -35.05 21.58
CA ASP A 110 -31.45 -33.90 20.71
C ASP A 110 -29.98 -33.89 20.27
N SER A 111 -29.73 -33.68 18.98
CA SER A 111 -28.37 -33.73 18.45
C SER A 111 -27.56 -32.59 19.06
N GLN A 112 -26.42 -32.90 19.69
CA GLN A 112 -25.46 -31.89 20.09
C GLN A 112 -24.94 -31.17 18.84
N GLN A 113 -25.57 -30.04 18.51
CA GLN A 113 -24.98 -29.04 17.64
C GLN A 113 -23.67 -28.60 18.31
N PRO A 114 -22.55 -28.51 17.58
CA PRO A 114 -21.39 -27.82 18.12
C PRO A 114 -21.81 -26.40 18.47
N LEU A 115 -21.41 -25.90 19.64
CA LEU A 115 -21.52 -24.48 19.95
C LEU A 115 -20.69 -23.73 18.91
N SER A 116 -21.37 -23.14 17.92
CA SER A 116 -20.77 -22.14 17.06
C SER A 116 -20.46 -20.94 17.95
N ILE A 117 -19.22 -20.89 18.44
CA ILE A 117 -18.64 -19.65 18.94
C ILE A 117 -18.49 -18.78 17.69
N GLN A 118 -19.58 -18.08 17.34
CA GLN A 118 -19.44 -16.83 16.62
C GLN A 118 -18.51 -15.98 17.47
N SER A 119 -17.47 -15.42 16.86
CA SER A 119 -16.68 -14.39 17.51
C SER A 119 -17.66 -13.29 17.87
N GLU A 120 -17.96 -13.10 19.17
CA GLU A 120 -18.89 -12.06 19.58
C GLU A 120 -18.28 -10.72 19.19
N SER A 121 -18.93 -10.02 18.26
CA SER A 121 -18.54 -8.68 17.82
C SER A 121 -18.19 -7.83 19.05
N PRO A 122 -17.01 -7.18 19.09
CA PRO A 122 -16.65 -6.35 20.23
C PRO A 122 -17.69 -5.24 20.42
N PRO A 123 -17.94 -4.81 21.67
CA PRO A 123 -19.01 -3.84 21.99
C PRO A 123 -18.77 -2.44 21.38
N TYR A 124 -17.58 -2.21 20.81
CA TYR A 124 -17.22 -0.98 20.12
C TYR A 124 -17.36 -1.05 18.58
N ARG A 125 -17.68 -2.20 17.96
CA ARG A 125 -17.73 -2.37 16.47
C ARG A 125 -18.50 -1.27 15.76
N SER A 126 -19.76 -1.01 16.16
CA SER A 126 -20.59 0.03 15.52
C SER A 126 -19.92 1.41 15.62
N ARG A 127 -19.50 1.83 16.82
CA ARG A 127 -18.83 3.14 17.02
C ARG A 127 -17.56 3.26 16.17
N LEU A 128 -16.75 2.21 16.10
CA LEU A 128 -15.52 2.17 15.32
C LEU A 128 -15.81 2.33 13.81
N VAL A 129 -16.76 1.56 13.28
CA VAL A 129 -17.15 1.60 11.86
C VAL A 129 -17.85 2.93 11.51
N ASP A 130 -18.69 3.46 12.40
CA ASP A 130 -19.41 4.71 12.18
C ASP A 130 -18.48 5.95 12.26
N LEU A 131 -17.51 5.96 13.17
CA LEU A 131 -16.44 6.97 13.23
C LEU A 131 -15.55 6.89 11.98
N HIS A 132 -15.11 5.69 11.60
CA HIS A 132 -14.29 5.48 10.40
C HIS A 132 -15.00 5.94 9.13
N ARG A 133 -16.28 5.56 8.95
CA ARG A 133 -17.14 6.05 7.86
C ARG A 133 -17.18 7.57 7.83
N SER A 134 -17.54 8.19 8.95
CA SER A 134 -17.68 9.65 9.05
C SER A 134 -16.38 10.40 8.71
N LEU A 135 -15.22 9.83 9.05
CA LEU A 135 -13.92 10.39 8.67
C LEU A 135 -13.65 10.24 7.17
N VAL A 136 -13.93 9.08 6.57
CA VAL A 136 -13.62 8.77 5.16
C VAL A 136 -14.59 9.46 4.19
N GLU A 137 -15.88 9.57 4.52
CA GLU A 137 -16.89 10.29 3.72
C GLU A 137 -16.59 11.78 3.54
N ILE A 138 -15.80 12.38 4.45
CA ILE A 138 -15.35 13.76 4.31
C ILE A 138 -14.05 13.79 3.50
N SER A 139 -14.12 14.36 2.30
CA SER A 139 -12.96 14.64 1.45
C SER A 139 -11.98 15.56 2.17
N SER A 140 -10.75 15.08 2.38
CA SER A 140 -9.70 15.80 3.12
C SER A 140 -8.37 15.83 2.38
N THR A 141 -8.39 15.82 1.05
CA THR A 141 -7.17 15.89 0.22
C THR A 141 -6.25 17.02 0.68
N THR A 142 -4.94 16.80 0.79
CA THR A 142 -4.02 17.75 1.42
C THR A 142 -4.23 19.21 0.98
N GLY A 143 -4.29 20.12 1.95
CA GLY A 143 -4.71 21.51 1.78
C GLY A 143 -6.21 21.77 1.98
N HIS A 144 -7.05 20.74 2.04
CA HIS A 144 -8.52 20.84 2.18
C HIS A 144 -9.04 20.14 3.46
N GLU A 145 -8.22 20.10 4.52
CA GLU A 145 -8.48 19.31 5.73
C GLU A 145 -9.52 19.92 6.68
N ALA A 146 -9.96 21.16 6.41
CA ALA A 146 -10.75 21.97 7.35
C ALA A 146 -12.05 21.29 7.81
N GLU A 147 -12.73 20.56 6.93
CA GLU A 147 -14.04 19.97 7.22
C GLU A 147 -13.91 18.74 8.11
N VAL A 148 -13.03 17.79 7.74
CA VAL A 148 -12.76 16.59 8.58
C VAL A 148 -12.15 17.01 9.91
N GLY A 149 -11.31 18.05 9.93
CA GLY A 149 -10.74 18.59 11.16
C GLY A 149 -11.80 19.21 12.08
N THR A 150 -12.83 19.84 11.50
CA THR A 150 -13.96 20.40 12.25
C THR A 150 -14.86 19.29 12.79
N PHE A 151 -15.19 18.29 11.97
CA PHE A 151 -15.94 17.11 12.40
C PHE A 151 -15.25 16.40 13.57
N LEU A 152 -13.97 16.07 13.42
CA LEU A 152 -13.22 15.31 14.41
C LEU A 152 -13.04 16.08 15.73
N SER A 153 -12.91 17.41 15.67
CA SER A 153 -12.92 18.26 16.87
C SER A 153 -14.22 18.09 17.66
N HIS A 154 -15.38 18.26 17.01
CA HIS A 154 -16.69 18.11 17.67
C HIS A 154 -16.97 16.65 18.11
N TYR A 155 -16.52 15.65 17.35
CA TYR A 155 -16.62 14.25 17.75
C TYR A 155 -15.91 14.03 19.08
N LEU A 156 -14.64 14.44 19.19
CA LEU A 156 -13.84 14.29 20.40
C LEU A 156 -14.44 15.07 21.59
N GLU A 157 -14.87 16.31 21.39
CA GLU A 157 -15.57 17.09 22.43
C GLU A 157 -16.84 16.36 22.94
N SER A 158 -17.66 15.83 22.03
CA SER A 158 -18.88 15.09 22.40
C SER A 158 -18.62 13.73 23.08
N HIS A 159 -17.43 13.17 22.90
CA HIS A 159 -16.96 11.93 23.54
C HIS A 159 -16.12 12.18 24.81
N GLY A 160 -16.12 13.41 25.34
CA GLY A 160 -15.49 13.72 26.63
C GLY A 160 -13.98 13.91 26.55
N PHE A 161 -13.49 14.52 25.47
CA PHE A 161 -12.12 15.01 25.35
C PHE A 161 -12.07 16.53 25.45
N ASP A 162 -11.05 17.06 26.12
CA ASP A 162 -10.66 18.46 26.02
C ASP A 162 -9.91 18.63 24.68
N VAL A 163 -10.35 19.54 23.81
CA VAL A 163 -9.80 19.72 22.45
C VAL A 163 -9.18 21.11 22.27
N LYS A 164 -8.04 21.17 21.56
CA LYS A 164 -7.32 22.38 21.16
C LYS A 164 -6.94 22.29 19.69
N GLN A 165 -7.31 23.30 18.89
CA GLN A 165 -6.89 23.42 17.50
C GLN A 165 -5.59 24.24 17.39
N GLN A 166 -4.57 23.70 16.73
CA GLN A 166 -3.30 24.38 16.49
C GLN A 166 -3.22 24.82 15.02
N SER A 167 -3.46 26.11 14.75
CA SER A 167 -3.44 26.66 13.39
C SER A 167 -2.08 26.57 12.71
N LEU A 168 -2.11 26.20 11.42
CA LEU A 168 -1.01 26.25 10.49
C LEU A 168 -1.10 27.48 9.58
N PRO A 169 0.03 27.96 9.01
CA PRO A 169 0.00 28.90 7.90
C PRO A 169 -0.65 28.27 6.65
N MET A 170 -1.12 29.12 5.73
CA MET A 170 -1.50 28.67 4.39
C MET A 170 -0.29 28.07 3.65
N ARG A 171 -0.51 27.01 2.87
CA ARG A 171 0.47 26.52 1.90
C ARG A 171 0.74 27.60 0.83
N GLU A 172 1.97 27.63 0.31
CA GLU A 172 2.39 28.61 -0.71
C GLU A 172 1.61 28.46 -2.03
N ASP A 173 1.34 27.22 -2.46
CA ASP A 173 0.54 26.92 -3.66
C ASP A 173 -0.91 27.43 -3.55
N ALA A 174 -1.51 27.34 -2.36
CA ALA A 174 -2.82 27.89 -2.07
C ALA A 174 -2.87 29.43 -2.04
N GLN A 175 -1.73 30.14 -1.96
CA GLN A 175 -1.72 31.61 -1.97
C GLN A 175 -2.07 32.19 -3.35
N ALA A 176 -1.82 31.45 -4.43
CA ALA A 176 -2.23 31.83 -5.79
C ALA A 176 -3.72 31.61 -6.07
N SER A 177 -4.45 30.99 -5.13
CA SER A 177 -5.87 30.65 -5.22
C SER A 177 -6.73 31.67 -4.45
N ASN A 178 -7.94 31.94 -4.96
CA ASN A 178 -8.95 32.72 -4.24
C ASN A 178 -9.56 31.94 -3.05
N TYR A 179 -9.40 30.62 -3.01
CA TYR A 179 -9.82 29.76 -1.92
C TYR A 179 -8.69 29.66 -0.87
N LYS A 180 -9.01 30.03 0.38
CA LYS A 180 -8.06 30.11 1.49
C LYS A 180 -8.53 29.24 2.66
N PRO A 181 -8.44 27.90 2.55
CA PRO A 181 -8.92 26.98 3.58
C PRO A 181 -8.10 27.14 4.86
N LYS A 182 -8.76 27.01 6.02
CA LYS A 182 -8.08 26.91 7.31
C LYS A 182 -7.39 25.56 7.40
N ARG A 183 -6.16 25.52 7.90
CA ARG A 183 -5.42 24.29 8.22
C ARG A 183 -5.04 24.31 9.68
N PHE A 184 -5.27 23.22 10.41
CA PHE A 184 -4.96 23.11 11.82
C PHE A 184 -4.75 21.65 12.22
N ASN A 185 -3.82 21.41 13.14
CA ASN A 185 -3.76 20.14 13.85
C ASN A 185 -4.84 20.11 14.94
N ILE A 186 -5.32 18.93 15.31
CA ILE A 186 -6.18 18.70 16.47
C ILE A 186 -5.32 18.11 17.57
N ILE A 187 -5.36 18.69 18.76
CA ILE A 187 -4.67 18.19 19.95
C ILE A 187 -5.77 17.94 21.00
N ALA A 188 -5.91 16.70 21.46
CA ALA A 188 -6.98 16.32 22.37
C ALA A 188 -6.47 15.44 23.51
N ARG A 189 -7.14 15.47 24.66
CA ARG A 189 -6.90 14.54 25.77
C ARG A 189 -8.24 14.20 26.43
N PRO A 190 -8.44 12.98 26.95
CA PRO A 190 -9.64 12.67 27.72
C PRO A 190 -9.82 13.65 28.88
N SER A 191 -11.02 14.20 29.07
CA SER A 191 -11.28 15.23 30.08
C SER A 191 -11.05 14.68 31.49
N ALA A 192 -10.33 15.45 32.30
CA ALA A 192 -10.00 15.09 33.68
C ALA A 192 -10.75 15.96 34.70
N ALA A 193 -11.00 15.42 35.91
CA ALA A 193 -11.67 16.15 36.99
C ALA A 193 -10.94 17.44 37.43
N HIS A 194 -9.64 17.56 37.11
CA HIS A 194 -8.85 18.76 37.29
C HIS A 194 -8.24 19.18 35.95
N SER A 195 -8.87 20.17 35.30
CA SER A 195 -8.36 20.76 34.06
C SER A 195 -7.20 21.73 34.35
N SER A 196 -5.97 21.21 34.38
CA SER A 196 -4.78 22.04 34.22
C SER A 196 -4.73 22.66 32.82
N THR A 197 -4.31 23.92 32.72
CA THR A 197 -4.10 24.59 31.41
C THR A 197 -2.89 24.04 30.65
N ALA A 198 -1.90 23.52 31.39
CA ALA A 198 -0.78 22.74 30.87
C ALA A 198 -1.05 21.25 30.99
N TRP A 199 -0.94 20.51 29.89
CA TRP A 199 -1.08 19.07 29.82
C TRP A 199 0.30 18.43 29.82
N ASN A 200 0.49 17.41 30.65
CA ASN A 200 1.76 16.69 30.79
C ASN A 200 1.56 15.18 30.63
N PRO A 201 1.08 14.71 29.46
CA PRO A 201 0.89 13.29 29.17
C PRO A 201 2.22 12.54 29.20
N ARG A 202 2.18 11.25 29.54
CA ARG A 202 3.33 10.34 29.40
C ARG A 202 3.46 9.81 27.97
N LEU A 203 2.33 9.66 27.28
CA LEU A 203 2.23 9.06 25.96
C LEU A 203 1.50 9.97 24.97
N LEU A 204 2.11 10.20 23.81
CA LEU A 204 1.47 10.84 22.66
C LEU A 204 1.01 9.77 21.66
N ILE A 205 -0.17 9.93 21.09
CA ILE A 205 -0.71 9.06 20.03
C ILE A 205 -1.08 9.94 18.85
N THR A 206 -0.64 9.60 17.64
CA THR A 206 -0.75 10.47 16.48
C THR A 206 -0.97 9.73 15.17
N SER A 207 -1.61 10.40 14.22
CA SER A 207 -1.92 9.94 12.86
C SER A 207 -2.29 11.18 12.02
N HIS A 208 -2.19 11.13 10.69
CA HIS A 208 -2.67 12.21 9.83
C HIS A 208 -4.17 12.09 9.47
N ILE A 209 -4.78 13.20 9.05
CA ILE A 209 -6.18 13.27 8.59
C ILE A 209 -6.33 13.80 7.16
N ASP A 210 -5.25 14.29 6.54
CA ASP A 210 -5.21 14.49 5.09
C ASP A 210 -4.97 13.18 4.33
N VAL A 211 -5.20 13.22 3.02
CA VAL A 211 -5.09 12.08 2.10
C VAL A 211 -4.58 12.54 0.73
N VAL A 212 -3.99 11.64 -0.06
CA VAL A 212 -3.70 11.92 -1.48
C VAL A 212 -4.97 12.12 -2.34
N PRO A 213 -4.90 12.90 -3.43
CA PRO A 213 -5.94 12.92 -4.46
C PRO A 213 -5.89 11.65 -5.35
N PRO A 214 -6.98 11.27 -6.03
CA PRO A 214 -8.32 11.85 -5.94
C PRO A 214 -9.06 11.43 -4.68
N TYR A 215 -10.13 12.15 -4.34
CA TYR A 215 -11.13 11.66 -3.39
C TYR A 215 -11.87 10.46 -4.00
N ILE A 216 -11.94 9.36 -3.24
CA ILE A 216 -12.70 8.15 -3.56
C ILE A 216 -13.72 7.97 -2.45
N PRO A 217 -15.04 7.94 -2.75
CA PRO A 217 -16.07 7.82 -1.74
C PRO A 217 -15.94 6.57 -0.87
N TYR A 218 -16.40 6.68 0.38
CA TYR A 218 -16.57 5.53 1.25
C TYR A 218 -17.53 4.52 0.62
N SER A 219 -17.21 3.24 0.74
CA SER A 219 -18.14 2.13 0.54
C SER A 219 -17.81 0.98 1.49
N ILE A 220 -18.81 0.16 1.79
CA ILE A 220 -18.71 -1.03 2.62
C ILE A 220 -19.53 -2.13 1.93
N ASP A 221 -19.04 -3.37 1.90
CA ASP A 221 -19.69 -4.48 1.17
C ASP A 221 -20.66 -5.34 1.99
N ALA A 222 -21.12 -4.82 3.12
CA ALA A 222 -22.26 -5.32 3.89
C ALA A 222 -23.14 -4.15 4.37
N ASP A 223 -24.41 -4.41 4.69
CA ASP A 223 -25.21 -3.46 5.47
C ASP A 223 -24.54 -3.23 6.84
N PRO A 224 -24.50 -2.00 7.38
CA PRO A 224 -23.76 -1.70 8.61
C PRO A 224 -24.18 -2.51 9.85
N SER A 225 -25.42 -3.00 9.90
CA SER A 225 -25.92 -3.89 10.96
C SER A 225 -25.36 -5.32 10.90
N ASP A 226 -24.88 -5.71 9.72
CA ASP A 226 -24.53 -7.09 9.36
C ASP A 226 -23.00 -7.24 9.18
N ALA A 227 -22.24 -6.21 9.53
CA ALA A 227 -20.79 -6.14 9.36
C ALA A 227 -20.06 -7.21 10.21
N THR A 228 -19.39 -8.12 9.51
CA THR A 228 -18.46 -9.14 10.02
C THR A 228 -17.02 -8.63 10.04
N ASP A 229 -16.10 -9.33 10.70
CA ASP A 229 -14.68 -8.99 10.66
C ASP A 229 -14.08 -9.11 9.24
N GLU A 230 -14.62 -9.97 8.37
CA GLU A 230 -14.22 -10.04 6.95
C GLU A 230 -14.86 -8.97 6.05
N THR A 231 -15.77 -8.13 6.55
CA THR A 231 -16.42 -7.07 5.75
C THR A 231 -15.38 -6.02 5.34
N ILE A 232 -15.35 -5.69 4.04
CA ILE A 232 -14.35 -4.80 3.47
C ILE A 232 -14.92 -3.39 3.33
N ILE A 233 -14.19 -2.42 3.86
CA ILE A 233 -14.41 -1.00 3.70
C ILE A 233 -13.42 -0.46 2.67
N ARG A 234 -13.89 0.40 1.76
CA ARG A 234 -13.10 1.02 0.69
C ARG A 234 -13.31 2.52 0.67
N GLY A 235 -12.34 3.27 0.15
CA GLY A 235 -12.40 4.71 0.00
C GLY A 235 -11.06 5.38 0.31
N ARG A 236 -10.89 6.63 -0.10
CA ARG A 236 -9.62 7.35 0.05
C ARG A 236 -9.37 7.70 1.52
N GLY A 237 -8.26 7.20 2.05
CA GLY A 237 -7.89 7.25 3.45
C GLY A 237 -8.61 6.24 4.34
N SER A 238 -9.31 5.25 3.76
CA SER A 238 -9.86 4.12 4.53
C SER A 238 -8.76 3.34 5.23
N ALA A 239 -7.63 3.10 4.56
CA ALA A 239 -6.41 2.58 5.16
C ALA A 239 -5.52 3.73 5.63
N ASP A 240 -5.29 4.74 4.79
CA ASP A 240 -4.16 5.66 4.91
C ASP A 240 -4.56 7.14 5.20
N ALA A 241 -4.67 7.60 6.44
CA ALA A 241 -4.49 6.89 7.71
C ALA A 241 -5.74 6.96 8.62
N LYS A 242 -6.94 7.21 8.08
CA LYS A 242 -8.16 7.39 8.91
C LYS A 242 -8.59 6.10 9.64
N GLY A 243 -8.16 4.93 9.14
CA GLY A 243 -8.25 3.65 9.86
C GLY A 243 -7.49 3.68 11.19
N SER A 244 -6.27 4.23 11.20
CA SER A 244 -5.50 4.46 12.43
C SER A 244 -6.19 5.47 13.34
N VAL A 245 -6.62 6.62 12.82
CA VAL A 245 -7.33 7.67 13.59
C VAL A 245 -8.51 7.10 14.36
N ALA A 246 -9.43 6.41 13.68
CA ALA A 246 -10.61 5.82 14.33
C ALA A 246 -10.23 4.79 15.41
N SER A 247 -9.28 3.91 15.10
CA SER A 247 -8.85 2.84 15.99
C SER A 247 -8.12 3.35 17.24
N GLN A 248 -7.32 4.42 17.11
CA GLN A 248 -6.65 5.09 18.23
C GLN A 248 -7.63 5.73 19.21
N ILE A 249 -8.66 6.42 18.70
CA ILE A 249 -9.69 7.08 19.51
C ILE A 249 -10.47 6.04 20.32
N ILE A 250 -10.99 5.01 19.65
CA ILE A 250 -11.76 3.94 20.31
C ILE A 250 -10.90 3.19 21.33
N ALA A 251 -9.62 2.93 21.04
CA ALA A 251 -8.71 2.31 22.02
C ALA A 251 -8.55 3.15 23.29
N VAL A 252 -8.38 4.48 23.17
CA VAL A 252 -8.27 5.39 24.34
C VAL A 252 -9.60 5.50 25.09
N GLU A 253 -10.73 5.65 24.39
CA GLU A 253 -12.08 5.65 24.99
C GLU A 253 -12.30 4.40 25.86
N GLU A 254 -12.02 3.21 25.32
CA GLU A 254 -12.19 1.94 26.03
C GLU A 254 -11.28 1.82 27.27
N LEU A 255 -10.00 2.22 27.17
CA LEU A 255 -9.08 2.17 28.32
C LEU A 255 -9.49 3.13 29.44
N VAL A 256 -9.91 4.34 29.10
CA VAL A 256 -10.38 5.35 30.07
C VAL A 256 -11.70 4.91 30.70
N HIS A 257 -12.66 4.43 29.89
CA HIS A 257 -13.95 3.93 30.38
C HIS A 257 -13.76 2.76 31.35
N ARG A 258 -12.88 1.82 31.02
CA ARG A 258 -12.52 0.66 31.86
C ARG A 258 -11.58 1.01 33.02
N LYS A 259 -11.14 2.27 33.14
CA LYS A 259 -10.23 2.79 34.17
C LYS A 259 -8.89 2.05 34.24
N LEU A 260 -8.38 1.65 33.07
CA LEU A 260 -7.09 0.97 32.93
C LEU A 260 -5.92 1.96 32.74
N ILE A 261 -6.22 3.22 32.36
CA ILE A 261 -5.30 4.36 32.32
C ILE A 261 -5.97 5.58 32.95
N HIS A 262 -5.19 6.58 33.36
CA HIS A 262 -5.74 7.87 33.75
C HIS A 262 -5.95 8.76 32.51
N PRO A 263 -7.00 9.61 32.51
CA PRO A 263 -7.23 10.62 31.45
C PRO A 263 -6.01 11.50 31.15
N GLU A 264 -5.13 11.72 32.13
CA GLU A 264 -3.96 12.58 32.00
C GLU A 264 -2.72 11.86 31.47
N ASP A 265 -2.71 10.52 31.38
CA ASP A 265 -1.55 9.74 30.89
C ASP A 265 -1.32 9.92 29.38
N VAL A 266 -2.38 10.19 28.62
CA VAL A 266 -2.40 10.14 27.16
C VAL A 266 -2.86 11.44 26.51
N MET A 267 -2.31 11.75 25.34
CA MET A 267 -2.74 12.84 24.47
C MET A 267 -2.81 12.35 23.01
N LEU A 268 -3.85 12.76 22.31
CA LEU A 268 -4.05 12.54 20.88
C LEU A 268 -3.60 13.76 20.09
N LEU A 269 -2.96 13.54 18.94
CA LEU A 269 -2.55 14.57 17.99
C LEU A 269 -2.88 14.12 16.57
N TYR A 270 -3.82 14.80 15.92
CA TYR A 270 -4.15 14.56 14.51
C TYR A 270 -3.62 15.69 13.65
N VAL A 271 -2.72 15.34 12.73
CA VAL A 271 -1.92 16.28 11.94
C VAL A 271 -2.40 16.41 10.49
N VAL A 272 -2.00 17.51 9.85
CA VAL A 272 -2.34 17.82 8.46
C VAL A 272 -1.10 18.11 7.62
N GLY A 273 -1.04 17.58 6.40
CA GLY A 273 0.05 17.78 5.45
C GLY A 273 1.11 16.70 5.43
N GLU A 274 0.88 15.54 6.04
CA GLU A 274 1.85 14.41 6.05
C GLU A 274 2.27 14.08 4.61
N GLU A 275 1.25 13.80 3.78
CA GLU A 275 1.29 13.31 2.39
C GLU A 275 2.08 14.19 1.40
N VAL A 276 2.57 15.37 1.83
CA VAL A 276 3.30 16.31 0.98
C VAL A 276 4.56 16.86 1.66
N ASP A 277 4.45 17.36 2.89
CA ASP A 277 5.53 18.12 3.52
C ASP A 277 5.68 17.93 5.04
N GLY A 278 4.82 17.16 5.72
CA GLY A 278 4.81 17.01 7.16
C GLY A 278 4.59 18.31 7.94
N ALA A 279 3.94 19.32 7.34
CA ALA A 279 3.78 20.63 7.96
C ALA A 279 3.08 20.57 9.33
N GLY A 280 2.13 19.63 9.50
CA GLY A 280 1.41 19.40 10.74
C GLY A 280 2.33 18.99 11.89
N MET A 281 3.08 17.89 11.73
CA MET A 281 4.01 17.44 12.78
C MET A 281 5.17 18.42 12.99
N LYS A 282 5.71 19.05 11.94
CA LYS A 282 6.73 20.11 12.08
C LYS A 282 6.20 21.26 12.95
N ARG A 283 4.98 21.74 12.68
CA ARG A 283 4.33 22.80 13.46
C ARG A 283 4.11 22.40 14.92
N PHE A 284 3.72 21.15 15.18
CA PHE A 284 3.60 20.63 16.54
C PHE A 284 4.96 20.52 17.23
N SER A 285 5.96 19.95 16.56
CA SER A 285 7.32 19.76 17.09
C SER A 285 8.01 21.08 17.40
N ASP A 286 7.95 22.07 16.51
CA ASP A 286 8.47 23.42 16.77
C ASP A 286 7.74 24.10 17.93
N SER A 287 6.51 23.66 18.24
CA SER A 287 5.78 24.19 19.38
C SER A 287 6.37 23.73 20.72
N LEU A 288 7.06 22.58 20.78
CA LEU A 288 7.62 21.99 22.00
C LEU A 288 8.89 22.71 22.51
N GLU A 289 9.61 23.42 21.64
CA GLU A 289 10.87 24.12 22.00
C GLU A 289 10.67 25.39 22.85
N ASP A 290 9.44 25.85 22.98
CA ASP A 290 9.10 27.12 23.64
C ASP A 290 8.68 26.87 25.10
N PRO A 291 9.44 27.39 26.10
CA PRO A 291 9.20 27.10 27.51
C PRO A 291 7.86 27.60 28.07
N SER A 292 7.09 28.41 27.32
CA SER A 292 5.79 28.94 27.75
C SER A 292 4.59 28.05 27.39
N LYS A 293 4.83 26.90 26.74
CA LYS A 293 3.80 26.08 26.08
C LYS A 293 3.04 25.15 27.01
N GLN A 294 1.94 24.62 26.45
CA GLN A 294 0.88 23.88 27.13
C GLN A 294 1.04 22.36 27.09
N PHE A 295 2.09 21.83 26.46
CA PHE A 295 2.25 20.40 26.19
C PHE A 295 3.70 19.98 26.46
N HIS A 296 3.93 19.12 27.46
CA HIS A 296 5.26 18.65 27.86
C HIS A 296 5.19 17.19 28.31
N GLY A 297 6.35 16.60 28.64
CA GLY A 297 6.42 15.40 29.49
C GLY A 297 6.20 14.04 28.83
N PHE A 298 5.84 13.95 27.54
CA PHE A 298 5.66 12.65 26.90
C PHE A 298 7.00 12.01 26.54
N GLU A 299 7.20 10.78 27.00
CA GLU A 299 8.42 9.98 26.81
C GLU A 299 8.31 9.13 25.54
N SER A 300 7.08 8.78 25.17
CA SER A 300 6.76 7.86 24.07
C SER A 300 5.75 8.44 23.10
N VAL A 301 5.80 7.98 21.85
CA VAL A 301 4.88 8.36 20.78
C VAL A 301 4.48 7.14 19.96
N ILE A 302 3.18 6.95 19.73
CA ILE A 302 2.62 5.95 18.80
C ILE A 302 2.15 6.66 17.53
N PHE A 303 2.74 6.28 16.39
CA PHE A 303 2.37 6.78 15.06
C PHE A 303 1.46 5.76 14.36
N GLY A 304 0.34 6.25 13.82
CA GLY A 304 -0.70 5.50 13.16
C GLY A 304 -0.54 5.46 11.65
N GLU A 305 -0.19 4.30 11.09
CA GLU A 305 0.11 4.12 9.66
C GLU A 305 -0.26 2.69 9.19
N PRO A 306 -0.55 2.45 7.90
CA PRO A 306 -1.03 1.15 7.40
C PRO A 306 0.06 0.06 7.34
N THR A 307 0.31 -0.55 8.51
CA THR A 307 1.39 -1.52 8.79
C THR A 307 0.92 -2.97 8.80
N GLU A 308 -0.26 -3.27 8.27
CA GLU A 308 -0.89 -4.60 8.28
C GLU A 308 -1.06 -5.18 9.69
N ASN A 309 -1.38 -4.30 10.66
CA ASN A 309 -1.47 -4.66 12.09
C ASN A 309 -0.17 -5.28 12.67
N LYS A 310 0.99 -4.84 12.17
CA LYS A 310 2.32 -5.29 12.64
C LYS A 310 3.08 -4.13 13.26
N LEU A 311 3.57 -4.31 14.48
CA LEU A 311 4.42 -3.30 15.13
C LEU A 311 5.77 -3.20 14.42
N ALA A 312 6.14 -1.98 14.04
CA ALA A 312 7.29 -1.72 13.18
C ALA A 312 8.56 -1.26 13.96
N CYS A 313 9.77 -1.62 13.44
CA CYS A 313 11.08 -1.49 14.14
C CYS A 313 12.29 -0.74 13.46
N GLY A 314 12.39 -0.56 12.12
CA GLY A 314 13.32 0.31 11.33
C GLY A 314 12.86 0.74 9.89
N HIS A 315 12.42 1.97 9.56
CA HIS A 315 11.93 2.31 8.19
C HIS A 315 13.04 2.80 7.29
N LYS A 316 12.89 2.54 5.99
CA LYS A 316 13.70 3.23 4.99
C LYS A 316 13.51 4.73 5.12
N GLY A 317 14.62 5.43 5.06
CA GLY A 317 14.60 6.86 4.83
C GLY A 317 13.97 7.21 3.48
N ILE A 318 13.84 8.49 3.20
CA ILE A 318 13.50 8.98 1.86
C ILE A 318 14.57 9.99 1.41
N ILE A 319 14.77 10.11 0.10
CA ILE A 319 15.23 11.37 -0.48
C ILE A 319 14.47 11.65 -1.78
N ALA A 320 13.84 12.83 -1.84
CA ALA A 320 13.14 13.31 -3.02
C ALA A 320 14.00 14.36 -3.75
N CYS A 321 14.26 14.12 -5.04
CA CYS A 321 15.14 14.97 -5.85
C CYS A 321 14.57 15.23 -7.25
N THR A 322 14.75 16.46 -7.74
CA THR A 322 14.53 16.85 -9.12
C THR A 322 15.85 16.82 -9.87
N ILE A 323 15.96 15.98 -10.91
CA ILE A 323 17.09 15.97 -11.85
C ILE A 323 16.69 16.81 -13.06
N THR A 324 17.55 17.75 -13.45
CA THR A 324 17.34 18.64 -14.60
C THR A 324 18.50 18.51 -15.58
N ALA A 325 18.18 18.32 -16.84
CA ALA A 325 19.10 18.26 -17.96
C ALA A 325 18.93 19.49 -18.86
N THR A 326 20.04 20.17 -19.18
CA THR A 326 20.07 21.30 -20.12
C THR A 326 20.93 20.96 -21.31
N GLY A 327 20.34 20.95 -22.50
CA GLY A 327 21.01 20.69 -23.77
C GLY A 327 21.08 21.94 -24.62
N LYS A 328 21.02 21.75 -25.94
CA LYS A 328 21.06 22.84 -26.93
C LYS A 328 20.07 22.54 -28.05
N ALA A 329 19.13 23.46 -28.28
CA ALA A 329 18.14 23.30 -29.32
C ALA A 329 18.77 23.27 -30.72
N GLY A 330 18.12 22.53 -31.62
CA GLY A 330 18.51 22.40 -33.01
C GLY A 330 17.47 21.62 -33.81
N HIS A 331 17.62 21.58 -35.13
CA HIS A 331 16.71 20.80 -35.98
C HIS A 331 17.09 19.33 -35.91
N SER A 332 16.15 18.45 -35.53
CA SER A 332 16.38 17.00 -35.31
C SER A 332 17.07 16.27 -36.46
N GLY A 333 16.85 16.69 -37.72
CA GLY A 333 17.54 16.14 -38.89
C GLY A 333 19.05 16.45 -38.97
N TYR A 334 19.58 17.31 -38.09
CA TYR A 334 20.99 17.65 -37.95
C TYR A 334 21.41 17.48 -36.49
N PRO A 335 21.46 16.24 -35.95
CA PRO A 335 21.63 15.98 -34.52
C PRO A 335 22.91 16.61 -33.94
N TRP A 336 23.99 16.71 -34.72
CA TRP A 336 25.25 17.36 -34.33
C TRP A 336 25.18 18.90 -34.20
N SER A 337 24.04 19.53 -34.52
CA SER A 337 23.86 20.98 -34.36
C SER A 337 23.44 21.39 -32.93
N GLY A 338 22.88 20.44 -32.18
CA GLY A 338 22.39 20.62 -30.82
C GLY A 338 22.79 19.47 -29.91
N GLU A 339 22.25 19.46 -28.70
CA GLU A 339 22.55 18.48 -27.65
C GLU A 339 21.23 18.11 -26.96
N SER A 340 20.92 16.81 -26.87
CA SER A 340 19.60 16.33 -26.44
C SER A 340 19.53 16.17 -24.92
N ALA A 341 18.87 17.11 -24.24
CA ALA A 341 18.57 17.03 -22.81
C ALA A 341 17.79 15.76 -22.44
N ASN A 342 16.85 15.33 -23.29
CA ASN A 342 16.10 14.09 -23.09
C ASN A 342 17.04 12.87 -23.11
N GLU A 343 18.01 12.84 -24.03
CA GLU A 343 18.95 11.71 -24.14
C GLU A 343 19.84 11.59 -22.90
N MET A 344 20.46 12.71 -22.50
CA MET A 344 21.26 12.77 -21.27
C MET A 344 20.47 12.35 -20.04
N LEU A 345 19.24 12.86 -19.87
CA LEU A 345 18.40 12.52 -18.73
C LEU A 345 18.03 11.04 -18.71
N MET A 346 17.66 10.45 -19.86
CA MET A 346 17.39 9.02 -19.96
C MET A 346 18.62 8.18 -19.60
N ARG A 347 19.81 8.53 -20.11
CA ARG A 347 21.06 7.80 -19.80
C ARG A 347 21.40 7.90 -18.31
N ALA A 348 21.26 9.08 -17.71
CA ALA A 348 21.46 9.30 -16.29
C ALA A 348 20.49 8.46 -15.43
N LEU A 349 19.19 8.47 -15.76
CA LEU A 349 18.17 7.71 -15.02
C LEU A 349 18.39 6.20 -15.11
N VAL A 350 18.75 5.67 -16.29
CA VAL A 350 19.10 4.24 -16.44
C VAL A 350 20.28 3.87 -15.54
N ARG A 351 21.36 4.67 -15.52
CA ARG A 351 22.49 4.41 -14.61
C ARG A 351 22.11 4.48 -13.13
N ILE A 352 21.21 5.38 -12.74
CA ILE A 352 20.72 5.47 -11.36
C ILE A 352 19.94 4.21 -10.97
N LEU A 353 19.09 3.70 -11.87
CA LEU A 353 18.33 2.47 -11.67
C LEU A 353 19.22 1.21 -11.61
N ASP A 354 20.28 1.16 -12.43
CA ASP A 354 21.22 0.04 -12.49
C ASP A 354 22.31 0.07 -11.38
N THR A 355 22.42 1.15 -10.62
CA THR A 355 23.49 1.30 -9.59
C THR A 355 23.00 0.84 -8.22
N ASP A 356 23.84 0.05 -7.52
CA ASP A 356 23.63 -0.24 -6.10
C ASP A 356 23.83 1.02 -5.23
N LEU A 357 22.70 1.64 -4.88
CA LEU A 357 22.64 2.77 -3.96
C LEU A 357 22.87 2.36 -2.49
N GLY A 358 22.93 1.07 -2.20
CA GLY A 358 23.33 0.47 -0.93
C GLY A 358 22.17 -0.21 -0.21
N SER A 359 22.49 -1.23 0.59
CA SER A 359 21.53 -2.06 1.31
C SER A 359 21.92 -2.25 2.79
N SER A 360 20.99 -2.81 3.56
CA SER A 360 21.16 -3.32 4.92
C SER A 360 20.46 -4.67 5.06
N ASP A 361 20.81 -5.45 6.09
CA ASP A 361 20.17 -6.75 6.35
C ASP A 361 18.71 -6.57 6.80
N GLU A 362 18.42 -5.50 7.54
CA GLU A 362 17.11 -5.21 8.11
C GLU A 362 16.11 -4.63 7.08
N TYR A 363 16.60 -3.85 6.09
CA TYR A 363 15.72 -3.12 5.14
C TYR A 363 15.92 -3.55 3.68
N GLY A 364 16.92 -4.37 3.39
CA GLY A 364 17.28 -4.73 2.02
C GLY A 364 17.80 -3.52 1.23
N ASN A 365 17.47 -3.45 -0.05
CA ASN A 365 18.07 -2.46 -0.96
C ASN A 365 17.44 -1.07 -0.86
N THR A 366 18.25 -0.03 -1.08
CA THR A 366 17.78 1.31 -1.43
C THR A 366 17.11 1.25 -2.80
N THR A 367 15.85 1.68 -2.91
CA THR A 367 15.05 1.57 -4.16
C THR A 367 14.73 2.95 -4.72
N ILE A 368 14.80 3.11 -6.05
CA ILE A 368 14.45 4.35 -6.76
C ILE A 368 13.09 4.22 -7.44
N ASN A 369 12.24 5.23 -7.28
CA ASN A 369 11.09 5.49 -8.12
C ASN A 369 11.36 6.72 -9.01
N VAL A 370 11.09 6.60 -10.31
CA VAL A 370 11.09 7.73 -11.26
C VAL A 370 9.65 8.23 -11.40
N GLY A 371 9.25 9.13 -10.50
CA GLY A 371 7.85 9.55 -10.36
C GLY A 371 7.35 10.46 -11.48
N THR A 372 8.21 11.26 -12.10
CA THR A 372 7.86 12.05 -13.30
C THR A 372 9.01 12.09 -14.31
N LEU A 373 8.68 12.30 -15.59
CA LEU A 373 9.64 12.55 -16.67
C LEU A 373 8.99 13.47 -17.72
N ALA A 374 9.61 14.60 -18.03
CA ALA A 374 9.16 15.55 -19.04
C ALA A 374 10.35 16.20 -19.76
N GLY A 375 10.21 16.51 -21.06
CA GLY A 375 11.28 17.20 -21.80
C GLY A 375 11.05 17.30 -23.30
N GLY A 376 11.58 18.37 -23.90
CA GLY A 376 11.35 18.74 -25.29
C GLY A 376 10.04 19.50 -25.52
N ILE A 377 9.95 20.17 -26.68
CA ILE A 377 8.81 21.04 -27.06
C ILE A 377 8.11 20.61 -28.36
N ALA A 378 8.79 19.87 -29.23
CA ALA A 378 8.26 19.34 -30.48
C ALA A 378 9.12 18.15 -30.95
N PHE A 379 8.51 17.16 -31.61
CA PHE A 379 9.19 15.93 -32.02
C PHE A 379 10.35 16.15 -33.01
N ASN A 380 10.33 17.26 -33.76
CA ASN A 380 11.34 17.60 -34.77
C ASN A 380 12.41 18.59 -34.26
N VAL A 381 12.39 18.97 -32.97
CA VAL A 381 13.36 19.87 -32.33
C VAL A 381 14.17 19.08 -31.31
N ILE A 382 15.50 19.23 -31.33
CA ILE A 382 16.40 18.65 -30.32
C ILE A 382 16.06 19.29 -28.96
N PRO A 383 15.71 18.51 -27.92
CA PRO A 383 15.32 19.05 -26.62
C PRO A 383 16.46 19.79 -25.93
N GLU A 384 16.29 21.09 -25.65
CA GLU A 384 17.22 21.86 -24.82
C GLU A 384 16.97 21.75 -23.31
N PHE A 385 15.83 21.20 -22.90
CA PHE A 385 15.46 21.04 -21.51
C PHE A 385 14.70 19.73 -21.27
N ALA A 386 15.07 19.02 -20.20
CA ALA A 386 14.34 17.88 -19.66
C ALA A 386 14.45 17.84 -18.13
N GLN A 387 13.44 17.29 -17.47
CA GLN A 387 13.37 17.19 -16.01
C GLN A 387 12.67 15.90 -15.56
N SER A 388 13.11 15.37 -14.43
CA SER A 388 12.50 14.22 -13.75
C SER A 388 12.50 14.41 -12.24
N ASN A 389 11.37 14.11 -11.59
CA ASN A 389 11.31 13.98 -10.14
C ASN A 389 11.47 12.50 -9.76
N ILE A 390 12.47 12.22 -8.92
CA ILE A 390 12.77 10.89 -8.40
C ILE A 390 12.61 10.86 -6.87
N SER A 391 12.29 9.67 -6.34
CA SER A 391 12.26 9.40 -4.91
C SER A 391 13.03 8.12 -4.62
N ALA A 392 14.05 8.19 -3.75
CA ALA A 392 14.75 7.01 -3.27
C ALA A 392 14.26 6.65 -1.86
N ARG A 393 13.91 5.38 -1.63
CA ARG A 393 13.70 4.84 -0.27
C ARG A 393 15.05 4.33 0.24
N VAL A 394 15.63 5.06 1.19
CA VAL A 394 17.02 4.94 1.66
C VAL A 394 17.14 3.82 2.69
N ALA A 395 17.86 2.76 2.35
CA ALA A 395 18.06 1.60 3.23
C ALA A 395 19.38 1.61 4.02
N ILE A 396 20.15 2.71 3.95
CA ILE A 396 21.50 2.82 4.50
C ILE A 396 21.67 4.04 5.40
N GLY A 397 22.54 3.91 6.40
CA GLY A 397 23.01 5.00 7.25
C GLY A 397 21.99 5.52 8.28
N PRO A 398 22.46 6.29 9.29
CA PRO A 398 21.60 6.86 10.32
C PRO A 398 20.57 7.86 9.78
N GLN A 399 19.52 8.13 10.55
CA GLN A 399 18.42 9.06 10.22
C GLN A 399 18.89 10.43 9.71
N ASP A 400 19.96 10.98 10.26
CA ASP A 400 20.46 12.33 9.92
C ASP A 400 21.27 12.38 8.61
N SER A 401 21.76 11.24 8.11
CA SER A 401 22.87 11.22 7.15
C SER A 401 22.76 10.17 6.04
N GLY A 402 21.92 9.15 6.18
CA GLY A 402 21.72 8.11 5.16
C GLY A 402 21.33 8.66 3.79
N HIS A 403 20.44 9.66 3.78
CA HIS A 403 20.01 10.35 2.56
C HIS A 403 21.16 11.09 1.86
N ILE A 404 22.12 11.62 2.61
CA ILE A 404 23.31 12.32 2.08
C ILE A 404 24.21 11.32 1.34
N ALA A 405 24.39 10.11 1.89
CA ALA A 405 25.16 9.06 1.24
C ALA A 405 24.55 8.63 -0.11
N VAL A 406 23.22 8.46 -0.16
CA VAL A 406 22.50 8.14 -1.41
C VAL A 406 22.57 9.31 -2.40
N ARG A 407 22.41 10.55 -1.93
CA ARG A 407 22.56 11.77 -2.74
C ARG A 407 23.93 11.84 -3.42
N HIS A 408 25.02 11.66 -2.66
CA HIS A 408 26.38 11.69 -3.20
C HIS A 408 26.61 10.60 -4.25
N LYS A 409 26.02 9.40 -4.08
CA LYS A 409 26.05 8.36 -5.13
C LYS A 409 25.36 8.81 -6.42
N ILE A 410 24.18 9.43 -6.32
CA ILE A 410 23.45 9.95 -7.49
C ILE A 410 24.23 11.10 -8.16
N GLU A 411 24.73 12.06 -7.39
CA GLU A 411 25.57 13.17 -7.90
C GLU A 411 26.82 12.64 -8.63
N ALA A 412 27.47 11.59 -8.11
CA ALA A 412 28.61 10.95 -8.77
C ALA A 412 28.26 10.21 -10.07
N ILE A 413 27.01 9.79 -10.26
CA ILE A 413 26.51 9.23 -11.54
C ILE A 413 26.29 10.37 -12.54
N LEU A 414 25.61 11.45 -12.13
CA LEU A 414 25.35 12.61 -12.99
C LEU A 414 26.66 13.25 -13.48
N ALA A 415 27.64 13.42 -12.59
CA ALA A 415 28.96 13.96 -12.92
C ALA A 415 29.75 13.09 -13.92
N LYS A 416 29.53 11.76 -13.93
CA LYS A 416 30.13 10.83 -14.91
C LYS A 416 29.42 10.83 -16.25
N GLU A 417 28.13 11.17 -16.30
CA GLU A 417 27.35 11.21 -17.54
C GLU A 417 27.56 12.54 -18.26
N ASN A 418 27.27 13.68 -17.61
CA ASN A 418 27.58 15.01 -18.11
C ASN A 418 27.47 16.08 -17.00
N ALA A 419 28.59 16.40 -16.33
CA ALA A 419 28.62 17.28 -15.15
C ALA A 419 28.16 18.73 -15.42
N ASP A 420 28.45 19.28 -16.61
CA ASP A 420 28.14 20.68 -16.92
C ASP A 420 26.66 20.90 -17.33
N HIS A 421 25.95 19.80 -17.63
CA HIS A 421 24.61 19.82 -18.21
C HIS A 421 23.55 19.03 -17.43
N LEU A 422 23.94 18.30 -16.37
CA LEU A 422 23.04 17.60 -15.45
C LEU A 422 23.16 18.20 -14.05
N SER A 423 22.04 18.61 -13.48
CA SER A 423 21.94 19.12 -12.12
C SER A 423 20.89 18.36 -11.31
N ILE A 424 21.07 18.32 -9.99
CA ILE A 424 20.12 17.69 -9.07
C ILE A 424 19.83 18.64 -7.89
N LYS A 425 18.55 18.78 -7.56
CA LYS A 425 18.08 19.50 -6.38
C LYS A 425 17.23 18.57 -5.54
N CYS A 426 17.71 18.23 -4.34
CA CYS A 426 16.95 17.44 -3.38
C CYS A 426 16.31 18.35 -2.33
N GLY A 427 15.04 18.09 -1.99
CA GLY A 427 14.24 18.96 -1.12
C GLY A 427 13.92 18.38 0.26
N LEU A 428 13.59 17.08 0.29
CA LEU A 428 13.26 16.34 1.52
C LEU A 428 14.19 15.13 1.61
N GLY A 429 14.78 14.86 2.78
CA GLY A 429 15.44 13.59 3.02
C GLY A 429 15.88 13.31 4.45
N TYR A 430 15.91 12.02 4.78
CA TYR A 430 16.38 11.42 6.04
C TYR A 430 16.78 9.96 5.79
N GLY A 431 17.61 9.37 6.66
CA GLY A 431 18.01 7.95 6.65
C GLY A 431 17.07 7.05 7.46
N VAL A 432 17.55 5.94 8.01
CA VAL A 432 16.68 4.90 8.61
C VAL A 432 16.07 5.28 9.98
N THR A 433 14.81 4.86 10.27
CA THR A 433 14.07 5.14 11.55
C THR A 433 13.25 3.97 12.20
N THR A 434 11.95 3.66 11.88
CA THR A 434 11.15 2.48 12.41
C THR A 434 10.15 1.74 11.41
N THR A 435 9.97 0.39 11.34
CA THR A 435 9.88 -0.46 10.08
C THR A 435 8.70 -0.31 9.13
N VAL A 436 8.96 0.41 8.05
CA VAL A 436 8.22 0.36 6.78
C VAL A 436 9.12 0.72 5.59
N ASN A 437 8.63 0.60 4.35
CA ASN A 437 9.34 1.05 3.14
C ASN A 437 8.91 2.46 2.67
N TYR A 438 8.04 3.13 3.42
CA TYR A 438 7.47 4.43 3.10
C TYR A 438 7.89 5.52 4.10
N GLY A 439 7.41 6.75 3.89
CA GLY A 439 7.72 7.88 4.76
C GLY A 439 6.58 8.07 5.75
N THR A 440 6.87 8.67 6.89
CA THR A 440 5.88 8.97 7.93
C THR A 440 6.25 10.32 8.58
N ASP A 441 5.39 10.83 9.45
CA ASP A 441 5.69 12.02 10.25
C ASP A 441 6.69 11.77 11.40
N ILE A 442 7.18 10.53 11.61
CA ILE A 442 8.18 10.17 12.62
C ILE A 442 9.40 11.12 12.61
N PRO A 443 10.17 11.25 11.51
CA PRO A 443 11.34 12.14 11.46
C PRO A 443 11.02 13.64 11.64
N ASN A 444 9.76 14.06 11.48
CA ASN A 444 9.36 15.46 11.62
C ASN A 444 9.15 15.87 13.09
N LEU A 445 8.97 14.90 14.00
CA LEU A 445 8.98 15.14 15.44
C LEU A 445 10.40 15.10 15.99
N LYS A 446 10.90 16.25 16.48
CA LYS A 446 12.18 16.40 17.18
C LYS A 446 12.15 15.71 18.55
N GLY A 447 13.29 15.66 19.24
CA GLY A 447 13.40 15.12 20.60
C GLY A 447 13.67 13.61 20.67
N ASN A 448 14.20 13.16 21.81
CA ASN A 448 14.52 11.76 22.05
C ASN A 448 13.35 11.04 22.73
N HIS A 449 12.32 10.72 21.96
CA HIS A 449 11.16 9.95 22.40
C HIS A 449 11.29 8.49 21.95
N ARG A 450 10.71 7.56 22.72
CA ARG A 450 10.43 6.19 22.26
C ARG A 450 9.36 6.25 21.18
N ARG A 451 9.51 5.51 20.08
CA ARG A 451 8.62 5.65 18.91
C ARG A 451 8.12 4.29 18.45
N TYR A 452 6.80 4.14 18.43
CA TYR A 452 6.10 2.99 17.88
C TYR A 452 5.44 3.40 16.57
N LEU A 453 5.38 2.46 15.63
CA LEU A 453 4.69 2.63 14.37
C LEU A 453 3.79 1.42 14.16
N TYR A 454 2.48 1.65 14.08
CA TYR A 454 1.47 0.60 14.10
C TYR A 454 0.15 1.13 13.52
N GLY A 455 -0.63 0.30 12.83
CA GLY A 455 -1.97 0.64 12.35
C GLY A 455 -2.58 -0.40 11.40
N PRO A 456 -3.90 -0.31 11.16
CA PRO A 456 -4.66 -1.25 10.33
C PRO A 456 -4.47 -0.99 8.83
N GLY A 457 -4.80 -1.98 8.00
CA GLY A 457 -4.70 -1.89 6.55
C GLY A 457 -3.26 -2.04 6.02
N SER A 458 -3.12 -2.19 4.70
CA SER A 458 -1.82 -2.41 4.04
C SER A 458 -1.44 -1.21 3.18
N ILE A 459 -0.21 -0.70 3.33
CA ILE A 459 0.35 0.31 2.41
C ILE A 459 0.32 -0.17 0.94
N LEU A 460 0.22 -1.47 0.68
CA LEU A 460 0.18 -2.01 -0.69
C LEU A 460 -1.10 -1.64 -1.47
N VAL A 461 -2.17 -1.20 -0.78
CA VAL A 461 -3.39 -0.66 -1.40
C VAL A 461 -3.54 0.86 -1.22
N ALA A 462 -2.71 1.48 -0.39
CA ALA A 462 -2.65 2.93 -0.25
C ALA A 462 -2.29 3.61 -1.58
N HIS A 463 -2.76 4.84 -1.75
CA HIS A 463 -2.55 5.68 -2.94
C HIS A 463 -3.06 5.06 -4.27
N SER A 464 -3.80 3.96 -4.22
CA SER A 464 -4.43 3.31 -5.38
C SER A 464 -5.93 3.63 -5.48
N ASP A 465 -6.58 3.19 -6.55
CA ASP A 465 -8.04 3.27 -6.70
C ASP A 465 -8.79 2.21 -5.86
N ASP A 466 -8.08 1.15 -5.44
CA ASP A 466 -8.59 0.00 -4.69
C ASP A 466 -8.24 0.09 -3.19
N GLU A 467 -8.06 1.30 -2.64
CA GLU A 467 -7.70 1.49 -1.23
C GLU A 467 -8.81 0.96 -0.31
N GLN A 468 -8.45 -0.02 0.53
CA GLN A 468 -9.38 -0.78 1.37
C GLN A 468 -8.73 -1.38 2.62
N LEU A 469 -9.56 -1.71 3.61
CA LEU A 469 -9.22 -2.59 4.74
C LEU A 469 -10.46 -3.37 5.22
N THR A 470 -10.29 -4.34 6.11
CA THR A 470 -11.42 -5.07 6.72
C THR A 470 -11.85 -4.45 8.04
N VAL A 471 -13.10 -4.70 8.46
CA VAL A 471 -13.55 -4.35 9.83
C VAL A 471 -12.67 -5.04 10.88
N GLY A 472 -12.28 -6.29 10.64
CA GLY A 472 -11.36 -7.05 11.49
C GLY A 472 -9.97 -6.42 11.60
N ASP A 473 -9.48 -5.73 10.57
CA ASP A 473 -8.24 -4.94 10.66
C ASP A 473 -8.38 -3.80 11.67
N LEU A 474 -9.49 -3.05 11.63
CA LEU A 474 -9.75 -1.96 12.58
C LEU A 474 -9.88 -2.48 14.02
N GLU A 475 -10.57 -3.60 14.23
CA GLU A 475 -10.76 -4.21 15.55
C GLU A 475 -9.44 -4.75 16.13
N THR A 476 -8.65 -5.44 15.29
CA THR A 476 -7.29 -5.86 15.63
C THR A 476 -6.43 -4.65 16.02
N ALA A 477 -6.57 -3.53 15.31
CA ALA A 477 -5.86 -2.30 15.64
C ALA A 477 -6.30 -1.71 16.98
N VAL A 478 -7.60 -1.64 17.28
CA VAL A 478 -8.10 -1.19 18.59
C VAL A 478 -7.48 -2.02 19.71
N GLU A 479 -7.54 -3.35 19.61
CA GLU A 479 -6.96 -4.22 20.63
C GLU A 479 -5.44 -4.07 20.78
N ALA A 480 -4.72 -3.92 19.66
CA ALA A 480 -3.27 -3.78 19.67
C ALA A 480 -2.85 -2.42 20.23
N TYR A 481 -3.53 -1.33 19.88
CA TYR A 481 -3.32 -0.02 20.52
C TYR A 481 -3.57 -0.11 22.03
N GLN A 482 -4.63 -0.78 22.49
CA GLN A 482 -4.85 -1.01 23.92
C GLN A 482 -3.65 -1.72 24.58
N LYS A 483 -3.11 -2.78 23.94
CA LYS A 483 -1.96 -3.55 24.43
C LYS A 483 -0.67 -2.71 24.45
N ILE A 484 -0.40 -1.91 23.41
CA ILE A 484 0.79 -1.05 23.30
C ILE A 484 0.73 0.08 24.35
N ILE A 485 -0.41 0.76 24.48
CA ILE A 485 -0.62 1.84 25.47
C ILE A 485 -0.38 1.32 26.89
N LEU A 486 -0.97 0.17 27.25
CA LEU A 486 -0.82 -0.42 28.58
C LEU A 486 0.62 -0.88 28.83
N HIS A 487 1.28 -1.48 27.85
CA HIS A 487 2.68 -1.89 27.96
C HIS A 487 3.58 -0.67 28.22
N ASP A 488 3.43 0.38 27.41
CA ASP A 488 4.28 1.55 27.48
C ASP A 488 4.10 2.33 28.79
N LEU A 489 2.85 2.54 29.24
CA LEU A 489 2.56 3.20 30.51
C LEU A 489 2.93 2.34 31.74
N SER A 490 3.11 1.03 31.58
CA SER A 490 3.60 0.13 32.65
C SER A 490 5.12 0.07 32.78
N THR A 491 5.84 0.62 31.80
CA THR A 491 7.31 0.71 31.75
C THR A 491 7.80 2.06 32.29
#